data_AF-A0A972JDA2-F1
#
_entry.id   AF-A0A972JDA2-F1
#
_cell.length_a   1.000
_cell.length_b   1.000
_cell.length_c   1.000
_cell.angle_alpha   90.00
_cell.angle_beta   90.00
_cell.angle_gamma   90.00
#
_symmetry.space_group_name_H-M   'P 1'
#
loop_
_entity.id
_entity.type
_entity.pdbx_description
1 polymer ?
#
loop_
_entity_poly.entity_id
_entity_poly.type
_entity_poly.pdbx_seq_one_letter_code
_entity_poly.pdbx_strand_id
1 'polypeptide(L)'
;VRLLVELTYVLLGFPRHLSQHVGGFVIARGRLDELVPVENAAMADRTVIQWDKDDLDALGLLKIDVLALGMLSALRRSLEMVSRWRGWHFTLADIPREVPAVYRMLTNADSIGVFQVESRAQMTMLPRLAPDRFHDLVVEVAIVRPGPIQGGMLHPYLQARERARLGQPIDYPRPAHGNDEGVRPVLERTLGVPIFQEQVM
;
A
#
# COMPACT_ATOMS: atom_id res chain seq x y z
N VAL A 1 29.00 -1.14 -31.56
CA VAL A 1 28.23 -0.31 -30.59
C VAL A 1 27.19 0.58 -31.28
N ARG A 2 27.53 1.40 -32.30
CA ARG A 2 26.54 2.25 -33.01
C ARG A 2 25.32 1.51 -33.55
N LEU A 3 25.54 0.44 -34.33
CA LEU A 3 24.46 -0.39 -34.89
C LEU A 3 23.57 -1.02 -33.79
N LEU A 4 24.17 -1.43 -32.67
CA LEU A 4 23.42 -1.98 -31.53
C LEU A 4 22.49 -0.93 -30.92
N VAL A 5 22.96 0.31 -30.76
CA VAL A 5 22.15 1.43 -30.23
C VAL A 5 21.00 1.76 -31.20
N GLU A 6 21.28 1.84 -32.50
CA GLU A 6 20.26 2.08 -33.52
C GLU A 6 19.16 1.01 -33.51
N LEU A 7 19.54 -0.27 -33.52
CA LEU A 7 18.58 -1.37 -33.46
C LEU A 7 17.82 -1.41 -32.12
N THR A 8 18.47 -1.04 -31.02
CA THR A 8 17.80 -0.96 -29.71
C THR A 8 16.69 0.09 -29.72
N TYR A 9 16.92 1.27 -30.32
CA TYR A 9 15.88 2.30 -30.43
C TYR A 9 14.73 1.87 -31.34
N VAL A 10 15.02 1.11 -32.39
CA VAL A 10 13.96 0.55 -33.28
C VAL A 10 13.09 -0.47 -32.54
N LEU A 11 13.68 -1.26 -31.63
CA LEU A 11 12.97 -2.31 -30.89
C LEU A 11 12.36 -1.82 -29.56
N LEU A 12 12.72 -0.63 -29.10
CA LEU A 12 12.23 -0.08 -27.83
C LEU A 12 10.71 0.10 -27.89
N GLY A 13 9.99 -0.52 -26.96
CA GLY A 13 8.53 -0.46 -26.89
C GLY A 13 7.81 -1.47 -27.81
N PHE A 14 8.53 -2.23 -28.63
CA PHE A 14 7.91 -3.29 -29.43
C PHE A 14 7.49 -4.47 -28.52
N PRO A 15 6.24 -4.95 -28.57
CA PRO A 15 5.78 -6.07 -27.74
C PRO A 15 6.61 -7.33 -27.99
N ARG A 16 7.15 -7.92 -26.93
CA ARG A 16 7.95 -9.15 -27.03
C ARG A 16 7.09 -10.42 -27.07
N HIS A 17 6.07 -10.48 -26.24
CA HIS A 17 5.14 -11.61 -26.11
C HIS A 17 3.88 -11.15 -25.37
N LEU A 18 2.78 -11.90 -25.53
CA LEU A 18 1.59 -11.78 -24.70
C LEU A 18 1.89 -12.45 -23.35
N SER A 19 1.62 -11.72 -22.27
CA SER A 19 1.77 -12.22 -20.91
C SER A 19 0.44 -12.07 -20.16
N GLN A 20 0.25 -12.90 -19.14
CA GLN A 20 -1.00 -12.96 -18.41
C GLN A 20 -0.96 -12.02 -17.21
N HIS A 21 -2.03 -11.25 -16.99
CA HIS A 21 -2.18 -10.48 -15.76
C HIS A 21 -2.51 -11.42 -14.60
N VAL A 22 -1.56 -11.62 -13.69
CA VAL A 22 -1.74 -12.52 -12.55
C VAL A 22 -2.86 -12.00 -11.66
N GLY A 23 -3.95 -12.76 -11.57
CA GLY A 23 -5.11 -12.44 -10.74
C GLY A 23 -6.21 -11.65 -11.44
N GLY A 24 -6.02 -11.19 -12.68
CA GLY A 24 -7.08 -10.49 -13.41
C GLY A 24 -8.14 -11.44 -13.95
N PHE A 25 -9.40 -11.17 -13.62
CA PHE A 25 -10.56 -11.86 -14.16
C PHE A 25 -11.50 -10.85 -14.83
N VAL A 26 -12.11 -11.28 -15.92
CA VAL A 26 -13.10 -10.51 -16.66
C VAL A 26 -14.43 -11.25 -16.62
N ILE A 27 -15.50 -10.54 -16.32
CA ILE A 27 -16.85 -11.08 -16.25
C ILE A 27 -17.71 -10.34 -17.27
N ALA A 28 -18.27 -11.09 -18.20
CA ALA A 28 -19.26 -10.61 -19.15
C ALA A 28 -20.66 -11.14 -18.78
N ARG A 29 -21.71 -10.42 -19.19
CA ARG A 29 -23.10 -10.85 -18.99
C ARG A 29 -23.45 -12.08 -19.82
N GLY A 30 -22.88 -12.19 -21.01
CA GLY A 30 -23.07 -13.29 -21.95
C GLY A 30 -21.77 -14.04 -22.20
N ARG A 31 -21.71 -14.72 -23.34
CA ARG A 31 -20.52 -15.44 -23.79
C ARG A 31 -19.37 -14.47 -24.05
N LEU A 32 -18.23 -14.71 -23.41
CA LEU A 32 -17.06 -13.84 -23.53
C LEU A 32 -16.45 -13.92 -24.94
N ASP A 33 -16.52 -15.08 -25.56
CA ASP A 33 -16.03 -15.35 -26.93
C ASP A 33 -16.87 -14.69 -28.04
N GLU A 34 -18.06 -14.17 -27.71
CA GLU A 34 -18.83 -13.30 -28.62
C GLU A 34 -18.34 -11.84 -28.60
N LEU A 35 -17.57 -11.47 -27.57
CA LEU A 35 -17.05 -10.11 -27.39
C LEU A 35 -15.58 -10.00 -27.79
N VAL A 36 -14.76 -10.95 -27.35
CA VAL A 36 -13.30 -10.93 -27.52
C VAL A 36 -12.76 -12.33 -27.82
N PRO A 37 -11.74 -12.46 -28.69
CA PRO A 37 -11.06 -13.73 -28.87
C PRO A 37 -10.53 -14.29 -27.55
N VAL A 38 -10.86 -15.56 -27.30
CA VAL A 38 -10.40 -16.33 -26.13
C VAL A 38 -9.39 -17.37 -26.60
N GLU A 39 -8.25 -17.44 -25.92
CA GLU A 39 -7.22 -18.43 -26.19
C GLU A 39 -6.89 -19.23 -24.92
N ASN A 40 -6.34 -20.42 -25.10
CA ASN A 40 -5.87 -21.23 -23.97
C ASN A 40 -4.62 -20.60 -23.38
N ALA A 41 -4.60 -20.48 -22.06
CA ALA A 41 -3.43 -20.05 -21.31
C ALA A 41 -2.36 -21.16 -21.31
N ALA A 42 -1.12 -20.80 -20.93
CA ALA A 42 -0.04 -21.77 -20.76
C ALA A 42 -0.32 -22.83 -19.66
N MET A 43 -1.18 -22.52 -18.70
CA MET A 43 -1.58 -23.46 -17.64
C MET A 43 -2.84 -24.20 -18.09
N ALA A 44 -2.87 -25.51 -17.83
CA ALA A 44 -4.04 -26.35 -18.13
C ALA A 44 -5.32 -25.80 -17.49
N ASP A 45 -6.43 -25.97 -18.20
CA ASP A 45 -7.78 -25.57 -17.78
C ASP A 45 -7.95 -24.06 -17.51
N ARG A 46 -7.11 -23.22 -18.15
CA ARG A 46 -7.23 -21.76 -18.08
C ARG A 46 -7.29 -21.15 -19.46
N THR A 47 -8.06 -20.07 -19.57
CA THR A 47 -8.18 -19.26 -20.78
C THR A 47 -7.83 -17.81 -20.49
N VAL A 48 -7.38 -17.09 -21.51
CA VAL A 48 -7.12 -15.66 -21.46
C VAL A 48 -7.76 -14.96 -22.65
N ILE A 49 -7.98 -13.67 -22.50
CA ILE A 49 -8.44 -12.79 -23.58
C ILE A 49 -7.25 -11.97 -24.10
N GLN A 50 -7.36 -11.47 -25.31
CA GLN A 50 -6.27 -10.72 -25.96
C GLN A 50 -6.25 -9.22 -25.64
N TRP A 51 -7.33 -8.70 -25.05
CA TRP A 51 -7.46 -7.30 -24.65
C TRP A 51 -6.74 -6.99 -23.35
N ASP A 52 -6.20 -5.77 -23.27
CA ASP A 52 -5.57 -5.28 -22.07
C ASP A 52 -6.56 -4.57 -21.13
N LYS A 53 -6.04 -3.94 -20.07
CA LYS A 53 -6.88 -3.26 -19.08
C LYS A 53 -7.65 -2.07 -19.69
N ASP A 54 -7.02 -1.30 -20.55
CA ASP A 54 -7.58 -0.06 -21.06
C ASP A 54 -8.71 -0.37 -22.06
N ASP A 55 -8.56 -1.43 -22.85
CA ASP A 55 -9.61 -1.96 -23.72
C ASP A 55 -10.85 -2.41 -22.92
N LEU A 56 -10.64 -3.10 -21.79
CA LEU A 56 -11.72 -3.57 -20.92
C LEU A 56 -12.49 -2.42 -20.28
N ASP A 57 -11.75 -1.40 -19.81
CA ASP A 57 -12.33 -0.20 -19.19
C ASP A 57 -13.14 0.59 -20.24
N ALA A 58 -12.64 0.71 -21.48
CA ALA A 58 -13.36 1.38 -22.57
C ALA A 58 -14.69 0.71 -22.95
N LEU A 59 -14.77 -0.61 -22.80
CA LEU A 59 -15.97 -1.40 -23.08
C LEU A 59 -16.90 -1.56 -21.87
N GLY A 60 -16.51 -1.03 -20.71
CA GLY A 60 -17.29 -1.13 -19.47
C GLY A 60 -17.44 -2.58 -18.98
N LEU A 61 -16.47 -3.44 -19.27
CA LEU A 61 -16.48 -4.82 -18.79
C LEU A 61 -16.10 -4.89 -17.31
N LEU A 62 -16.75 -5.78 -16.58
CA LEU A 62 -16.44 -5.96 -15.16
C LEU A 62 -15.10 -6.69 -15.02
N LYS A 63 -14.12 -6.00 -14.46
CA LYS A 63 -12.82 -6.56 -14.10
C LYS A 63 -12.72 -6.78 -12.59
N ILE A 64 -12.21 -7.94 -12.19
CA ILE A 64 -11.91 -8.27 -10.79
C ILE A 64 -10.45 -8.73 -10.69
N ASP A 65 -9.69 -8.10 -9.78
CA ASP A 65 -8.32 -8.54 -9.46
C ASP A 65 -8.30 -9.39 -8.19
N VAL A 66 -7.95 -10.67 -8.34
CA VAL A 66 -7.75 -11.65 -7.27
C VAL A 66 -6.27 -11.66 -6.89
N LEU A 67 -5.93 -10.79 -5.95
CA LEU A 67 -4.56 -10.62 -5.46
C LEU A 67 -4.20 -11.71 -4.45
N ALA A 68 -3.18 -12.50 -4.76
CA ALA A 68 -2.63 -13.50 -3.85
C ALA A 68 -1.66 -12.85 -2.85
N LEU A 69 -2.20 -12.26 -1.78
CA LEU A 69 -1.38 -11.67 -0.72
C LEU A 69 -0.91 -12.74 0.28
N GLY A 70 0.37 -13.13 0.19
CA GLY A 70 0.95 -14.19 1.02
C GLY A 70 0.81 -13.96 2.54
N MET A 71 0.77 -12.71 2.99
CA MET A 71 0.58 -12.36 4.39
C MET A 71 -0.79 -12.75 4.95
N LEU A 72 -1.85 -12.74 4.13
CA LEU A 72 -3.16 -13.24 4.58
C LEU A 72 -3.11 -14.76 4.83
N SER A 73 -2.36 -15.50 4.01
CA SER A 73 -2.11 -16.92 4.21
C SER A 73 -1.21 -17.19 5.43
N ALA A 74 -0.25 -16.31 5.71
CA ALA A 74 0.56 -16.38 6.93
C ALA A 74 -0.31 -16.17 8.18
N LEU A 75 -1.14 -15.11 8.21
CA LEU A 75 -2.07 -14.84 9.31
C LEU A 75 -3.01 -16.01 9.59
N ARG A 76 -3.65 -16.56 8.54
CA ARG A 76 -4.54 -17.73 8.68
C ARG A 76 -3.84 -18.91 9.33
N ARG A 77 -2.63 -19.26 8.84
CA ARG A 77 -1.84 -20.40 9.37
C ARG A 77 -1.37 -20.15 10.80
N SER A 78 -0.97 -18.93 11.13
CA SER A 78 -0.57 -18.56 12.49
C SER A 78 -1.72 -18.70 13.48
N LEU A 79 -2.92 -18.19 13.14
CA LEU A 79 -4.10 -18.34 14.00
C LEU A 79 -4.51 -19.80 14.14
N GLU A 80 -4.46 -20.59 13.08
CA GLU A 80 -4.73 -22.03 13.11
C GLU A 80 -3.75 -22.76 14.05
N MET A 81 -2.46 -22.43 13.96
CA MET A 81 -1.42 -23.00 14.82
C MET A 81 -1.64 -22.66 16.30
N VAL A 82 -1.91 -21.39 16.61
CA VAL A 82 -2.22 -20.95 17.98
C VAL A 82 -3.49 -21.62 18.50
N SER A 83 -4.49 -21.77 17.63
CA SER A 83 -5.76 -22.42 17.99
C SER A 83 -5.57 -23.86 18.43
N ARG A 84 -4.78 -24.62 17.68
CA ARG A 84 -4.44 -26.01 18.01
C ARG A 84 -3.67 -26.11 19.32
N TRP A 85 -2.73 -25.19 19.56
CA TRP A 85 -1.92 -25.20 20.77
C TRP A 85 -2.70 -24.82 22.03
N ARG A 86 -3.64 -23.87 21.92
CA ARG A 86 -4.42 -23.34 23.06
C ARG A 86 -5.74 -24.06 23.29
N GLY A 87 -6.20 -24.89 22.36
CA GLY A 87 -7.49 -25.58 22.44
C GLY A 87 -8.70 -24.67 22.24
N TRP A 88 -8.51 -23.48 21.67
CA TRP A 88 -9.56 -22.50 21.39
C TRP A 88 -9.40 -21.96 19.96
N HIS A 89 -10.49 -21.87 19.20
CA HIS A 89 -10.49 -21.35 17.84
C HIS A 89 -10.34 -19.82 17.81
N PHE A 90 -9.14 -19.34 17.45
CA PHE A 90 -8.84 -17.93 17.25
C PHE A 90 -9.13 -17.49 15.81
N THR A 91 -9.71 -16.31 15.69
CA THR A 91 -10.00 -15.60 14.44
C THR A 91 -9.31 -14.24 14.41
N LEU A 92 -9.40 -13.53 13.28
CA LEU A 92 -8.89 -12.17 13.18
C LEU A 92 -9.56 -11.20 14.17
N ALA A 93 -10.83 -11.44 14.53
CA ALA A 93 -11.57 -10.61 15.46
C ALA A 93 -11.04 -10.71 16.90
N ASP A 94 -10.34 -11.79 17.22
CA ASP A 94 -9.77 -12.04 18.54
C ASP A 94 -8.40 -11.34 18.73
N ILE A 95 -7.86 -10.72 17.67
CA ILE A 95 -6.59 -10.00 17.75
C ILE A 95 -6.82 -8.64 18.44
N PRO A 96 -6.16 -8.36 19.58
CA PRO A 96 -6.27 -7.07 20.24
C PRO A 96 -5.72 -5.95 19.35
N ARG A 97 -6.42 -4.81 19.31
CA ARG A 97 -6.07 -3.69 18.41
C ARG A 97 -4.81 -2.94 18.81
N GLU A 98 -4.62 -2.73 20.12
CA GLU A 98 -3.57 -1.85 20.66
C GLU A 98 -2.75 -2.63 21.70
N VAL A 99 -1.59 -3.14 21.30
CA VAL A 99 -0.71 -3.93 22.18
C VAL A 99 0.61 -3.19 22.38
N PRO A 100 0.87 -2.62 23.57
CA PRO A 100 2.10 -1.84 23.83
C PRO A 100 3.39 -2.60 23.53
N ALA A 101 3.40 -3.92 23.69
CA ALA A 101 4.57 -4.75 23.37
C ALA A 101 4.90 -4.75 21.86
N VAL A 102 3.88 -4.72 20.98
CA VAL A 102 4.07 -4.65 19.53
C VAL A 102 4.69 -3.30 19.15
N TYR A 103 4.23 -2.21 19.75
CA TYR A 103 4.79 -0.88 19.51
C TYR A 103 6.24 -0.74 20.01
N ARG A 104 6.57 -1.33 21.16
CA ARG A 104 7.96 -1.38 21.64
C ARG A 104 8.87 -2.18 20.71
N MET A 105 8.39 -3.34 20.24
CA MET A 105 9.11 -4.15 19.25
C MET A 105 9.38 -3.34 17.97
N LEU A 106 8.36 -2.68 17.43
CA LEU A 106 8.49 -1.81 16.25
C LEU A 106 9.42 -0.62 16.50
N THR A 107 9.33 0.04 17.65
CA THR A 107 10.23 1.16 18.02
C THR A 107 11.70 0.72 18.04
N ASN A 108 11.98 -0.53 18.39
CA ASN A 108 13.32 -1.11 18.33
C ASN A 108 13.75 -1.56 16.92
N ALA A 109 12.98 -1.21 15.89
CA ALA A 109 13.13 -1.65 14.50
C ALA A 109 13.06 -3.18 14.30
N ASP A 110 12.55 -3.93 15.28
CA ASP A 110 12.38 -5.39 15.19
C ASP A 110 11.12 -5.71 14.38
N SER A 111 11.22 -5.59 13.06
CA SER A 111 10.09 -5.64 12.13
C SER A 111 10.31 -6.61 10.96
N ILE A 112 11.33 -7.46 11.03
CA ILE A 112 11.57 -8.52 10.05
C ILE A 112 10.36 -9.45 10.03
N GLY A 113 9.80 -9.71 8.85
CA GLY A 113 8.55 -10.46 8.69
C GLY A 113 7.25 -9.70 9.06
N VAL A 114 7.33 -8.41 9.42
CA VAL A 114 6.14 -7.57 9.66
C VAL A 114 5.76 -6.83 8.37
N PHE A 115 4.58 -7.15 7.86
CA PHE A 115 4.09 -6.63 6.58
C PHE A 115 4.14 -5.10 6.50
N GLN A 116 4.61 -4.57 5.36
CA GLN A 116 4.76 -3.14 5.00
C GLN A 116 5.80 -2.32 5.77
N VAL A 117 6.27 -2.76 6.94
CA VAL A 117 7.24 -2.00 7.77
C VAL A 117 8.62 -2.67 7.88
N GLU A 118 8.87 -3.73 7.13
CA GLU A 118 10.14 -4.50 7.14
C GLU A 118 11.27 -3.86 6.30
N SER A 119 10.97 -3.00 5.34
CA SER A 119 12.01 -2.46 4.45
C SER A 119 13.05 -1.63 5.23
N ARG A 120 14.28 -1.53 4.72
CA ARG A 120 15.34 -0.72 5.36
C ARG A 120 14.92 0.72 5.65
N ALA A 121 14.16 1.35 4.75
CA ALA A 121 13.69 2.72 4.94
C ALA A 121 12.70 2.82 6.10
N GLN A 122 11.79 1.85 6.21
CA GLN A 122 10.83 1.73 7.32
C GLN A 122 11.55 1.42 8.65
N MET A 123 12.42 0.42 8.67
CA MET A 123 13.21 0.07 9.87
C MET A 123 14.05 1.25 10.39
N THR A 124 14.56 2.11 9.51
CA THR A 124 15.32 3.31 9.91
C THR A 124 14.41 4.39 10.50
N MET A 125 13.16 4.44 10.06
CA MET A 125 12.18 5.43 10.46
C MET A 125 11.50 5.07 11.79
N LEU A 126 11.17 3.79 12.00
CA LEU A 126 10.45 3.29 13.17
C LEU A 126 11.00 3.79 14.53
N PRO A 127 12.33 3.79 14.81
CA PRO A 127 12.86 4.32 16.08
C PRO A 127 12.69 5.84 16.23
N ARG A 128 12.69 6.58 15.12
CA ARG A 128 12.50 8.04 15.09
C ARG A 128 11.04 8.38 15.28
N LEU A 129 10.17 7.63 14.61
CA LEU A 129 8.74 7.73 14.78
C LEU A 129 8.33 7.32 16.18
N ALA A 130 8.88 6.22 16.73
CA ALA A 130 8.47 5.59 17.99
C ALA A 130 6.93 5.51 18.10
N PRO A 131 6.28 4.62 17.30
CA PRO A 131 4.83 4.49 17.27
C PRO A 131 4.29 4.06 18.64
N ASP A 132 3.15 4.59 19.06
CA ASP A 132 2.45 4.22 20.30
C ASP A 132 0.98 3.81 20.09
N ARG A 133 0.48 3.95 18.87
CA ARG A 133 -0.89 3.62 18.45
C ARG A 133 -0.94 3.26 16.97
N PHE A 134 -2.03 2.62 16.53
CA PHE A 134 -2.16 2.14 15.15
C PHE A 134 -2.05 3.26 14.11
N HIS A 135 -2.59 4.45 14.41
CA HIS A 135 -2.55 5.60 13.49
C HIS A 135 -1.13 6.03 13.13
N ASP A 136 -0.15 5.80 14.01
CA ASP A 136 1.24 6.11 13.71
C ASP A 136 1.79 5.23 12.59
N LEU A 137 1.39 3.95 12.54
CA LEU A 137 1.77 3.03 11.48
C LEU A 137 1.11 3.39 10.14
N VAL A 138 -0.11 3.95 10.19
CA VAL A 138 -0.77 4.49 8.98
C VAL A 138 0.06 5.64 8.41
N VAL A 139 0.55 6.55 9.26
CA VAL A 139 1.44 7.63 8.83
C VAL A 139 2.79 7.10 8.34
N GLU A 140 3.39 6.15 9.05
CA GLU A 140 4.67 5.52 8.70
C GLU A 140 4.66 4.97 7.26
N VAL A 141 3.65 4.15 6.96
CA VAL A 141 3.49 3.53 5.64
C VAL A 141 3.17 4.58 4.57
N ALA A 142 2.52 5.68 4.93
CA ALA A 142 2.20 6.75 3.98
C ALA A 142 3.43 7.63 3.66
N ILE A 143 4.20 8.02 4.67
CA ILE A 143 5.28 9.01 4.54
C ILE A 143 6.57 8.43 3.98
N VAL A 144 6.84 7.14 4.20
CA VAL A 144 8.01 6.44 3.66
C VAL A 144 7.69 5.93 2.24
N ARG A 145 7.40 6.88 1.34
CA ARG A 145 7.10 6.65 -0.08
C ARG A 145 7.79 7.71 -0.95
N PRO A 146 8.12 7.41 -2.23
CA PRO A 146 8.84 8.35 -3.10
C PRO A 146 8.20 9.73 -3.20
N GLY A 147 6.87 9.82 -3.35
CA GLY A 147 6.15 11.10 -3.45
C GLY A 147 6.31 11.99 -2.21
N PRO A 148 5.90 11.55 -1.01
CA PRO A 148 6.07 12.33 0.22
C PRO A 148 7.53 12.64 0.59
N ILE A 149 8.47 11.73 0.27
CA ILE A 149 9.91 11.97 0.46
C ILE A 149 10.38 13.13 -0.46
N GLN A 150 9.99 13.10 -1.74
CA GLN A 150 10.30 14.18 -2.68
C GLN A 150 9.57 15.49 -2.31
N GLY A 151 8.36 15.40 -1.76
CA GLY A 151 7.59 16.52 -1.23
C GLY A 151 8.12 17.09 0.09
N GLY A 152 9.19 16.52 0.66
CA GLY A 152 9.84 17.04 1.86
C GLY A 152 9.00 16.91 3.15
N MET A 153 7.98 16.05 3.17
CA MET A 153 7.01 15.95 4.27
C MET A 153 7.58 15.23 5.51
N LEU A 154 8.60 14.39 5.32
CA LEU A 154 9.18 13.53 6.35
C LEU A 154 9.76 14.31 7.55
N HIS A 155 10.63 15.28 7.27
CA HIS A 155 11.31 16.05 8.31
C HIS A 155 10.35 16.94 9.12
N PRO A 156 9.44 17.71 8.50
CA PRO A 156 8.42 18.47 9.21
C PRO A 156 7.56 17.59 10.14
N TYR A 157 7.14 16.41 9.68
CA TYR A 157 6.31 15.54 10.49
C TYR A 157 7.05 15.03 11.73
N LEU A 158 8.30 14.60 11.58
CA LEU A 158 9.12 14.17 12.72
C LEU A 158 9.38 15.31 13.71
N GLN A 159 9.63 16.53 13.23
CA GLN A 159 9.77 17.71 14.08
C GLN A 159 8.48 18.02 14.84
N ALA A 160 7.33 18.01 14.15
CA ALA A 160 6.03 18.23 14.77
C ALA A 160 5.72 17.15 15.81
N ARG A 161 6.10 15.90 15.54
CA ARG A 161 5.96 14.78 16.49
C ARG A 161 6.81 14.96 17.74
N GLU A 162 8.05 15.42 17.59
CA GLU A 162 8.91 15.74 18.73
C GLU A 162 8.33 16.91 19.56
N ARG A 163 7.83 17.95 18.89
CA ARG A 163 7.13 19.06 19.58
C ARG A 163 5.92 18.56 20.36
N ALA A 164 5.10 17.69 19.76
CA ALA A 164 3.95 17.09 20.43
C ALA A 164 4.35 16.34 21.71
N ARG A 165 5.46 15.58 21.68
CA ARG A 165 6.01 14.87 22.85
C ARG A 165 6.48 15.80 23.95
N LEU A 166 7.05 16.94 23.57
CA LEU A 166 7.49 17.98 24.50
C LEU A 166 6.35 18.88 25.01
N GLY A 167 5.10 18.63 24.59
CA GLY A 167 3.94 19.46 24.94
C GLY A 167 3.95 20.85 24.30
N GLN A 168 4.72 21.03 23.23
CA GLN A 168 4.81 22.28 22.49
C GLN A 168 3.67 22.42 21.47
N PRO A 169 3.24 23.65 21.15
CA PRO A 169 2.21 23.87 20.15
C PRO A 169 2.67 23.38 18.77
N ILE A 170 1.72 22.79 18.04
CA ILE A 170 1.90 22.36 16.65
C ILE A 170 1.62 23.55 15.73
N ASP A 171 2.54 23.81 14.82
CA ASP A 171 2.36 24.82 13.78
C ASP A 171 1.47 24.25 12.68
N TYR A 172 0.37 24.94 12.39
CA TYR A 172 -0.52 24.60 11.28
C TYR A 172 -0.27 25.56 10.11
N PRO A 173 -0.26 25.07 8.86
CA PRO A 173 -0.13 25.94 7.71
C PRO A 173 -1.32 26.90 7.64
N ARG A 174 -1.03 28.18 7.44
CA ARG A 174 -2.05 29.22 7.30
C ARG A 174 -2.47 29.33 5.84
N PRO A 175 -3.78 29.28 5.52
CA PRO A 175 -4.23 29.52 4.16
C PRO A 175 -3.89 30.95 3.73
N ALA A 176 -3.46 31.12 2.47
CA ALA A 176 -3.15 32.44 1.91
C ALA A 176 -4.37 33.38 1.90
N HIS A 177 -5.57 32.80 1.83
CA HIS A 177 -6.85 33.49 1.88
C HIS A 177 -7.83 32.68 2.75
N GLY A 178 -8.03 33.06 4.02
CA GLY A 178 -9.00 32.42 4.90
C GLY A 178 -8.61 32.41 6.38
N ASN A 179 -9.50 31.87 7.20
CA ASN A 179 -9.38 31.81 8.65
C ASN A 179 -8.60 30.54 9.04
N ASP A 180 -7.68 30.64 10.01
CA ASP A 180 -6.83 29.52 10.48
C ASP A 180 -7.63 28.29 11.00
N GLU A 181 -8.93 28.46 11.31
CA GLU A 181 -9.75 27.46 12.00
C GLU A 181 -10.13 26.24 11.14
N GLY A 182 -10.14 26.34 9.82
CA GLY A 182 -10.58 25.24 8.94
C GLY A 182 -9.56 24.12 8.74
N VAL A 183 -8.27 24.44 8.85
CA VAL A 183 -7.17 23.50 8.51
C VAL A 183 -6.82 22.57 9.67
N ARG A 184 -6.93 23.06 10.90
CA ARG A 184 -6.56 22.32 12.11
C ARG A 184 -7.34 20.99 12.25
N PRO A 185 -8.68 20.94 12.10
CA PRO A 185 -9.42 19.68 12.21
C PRO A 185 -8.98 18.61 11.20
N VAL A 186 -8.46 19.03 10.04
CA VAL A 186 -8.02 18.13 8.97
C VAL A 186 -6.59 17.62 9.22
N LEU A 187 -5.71 18.48 9.72
CA LEU A 187 -4.28 18.19 9.88
C LEU A 187 -3.86 17.81 11.30
N GLU A 188 -4.73 17.90 12.30
CA GLU A 188 -4.37 17.58 13.69
C GLU A 188 -3.85 16.13 13.83
N ARG A 189 -4.44 15.19 13.09
CA ARG A 189 -4.05 13.77 13.09
C ARG A 189 -2.69 13.52 12.42
N THR A 190 -2.20 14.47 11.65
CA THR A 190 -0.89 14.44 10.98
C THR A 190 0.00 15.58 11.45
N LEU A 191 -0.31 16.16 12.61
CA LEU A 191 0.50 17.17 13.28
C LEU A 191 0.83 18.38 12.39
N GLY A 192 -0.16 18.86 11.65
CA GLY A 192 -0.01 20.04 10.79
C GLY A 192 0.61 19.75 9.41
N VAL A 193 0.95 18.49 9.10
CA VAL A 193 1.57 18.11 7.82
C VAL A 193 0.55 17.40 6.92
N PRO A 194 0.30 17.85 5.68
CA PRO A 194 -0.61 17.17 4.76
C PRO A 194 0.06 15.92 4.19
N ILE A 195 -0.37 14.73 4.63
CA ILE A 195 0.22 13.44 4.26
C ILE A 195 -0.74 12.63 3.37
N PHE A 196 -2.05 12.75 3.60
CA PHE A 196 -3.08 11.98 2.91
C PHE A 196 -3.78 12.80 1.83
N GLN A 197 -4.27 12.13 0.78
CA GLN A 197 -4.99 12.80 -0.32
C GLN A 197 -6.31 13.40 0.19
N GLU A 198 -6.95 12.71 1.13
CA GLU A 198 -8.19 13.10 1.80
C GLU A 198 -8.04 14.38 2.62
N GLN A 199 -6.82 14.84 2.88
CA GLN A 199 -6.57 16.12 3.56
C GLN A 199 -6.48 17.29 2.58
N VAL A 200 -6.37 17.00 1.27
CA VAL A 200 -6.31 17.98 0.18
C VAL A 200 -7.67 18.14 -0.49
N MET A 201 -8.49 17.09 -0.48
CA MET A 201 -9.89 17.08 -0.96
C MET A 201 -10.80 17.91 -0.06
#